data_AF-A0A6B3I033-F1
#
_entry.id   AF-A0A6B3I033-F1
#
_cell.length_a   1.000
_cell.length_b   1.000
_cell.length_c   1.000
_cell.angle_alpha   90.00
_cell.angle_beta   90.00
_cell.angle_gamma   90.00
#
_symmetry.space_group_name_H-M   'P 1'
#
loop_
_entity.id
_entity.type
_entity.pdbx_description
1 polymer ?
#
loop_
_entity_poly.entity_id
_entity_poly.type
_entity_poly.pdbx_seq_one_letter_code
_entity_poly.pdbx_strand_id
1 'polypeptide(L)'
;ELNARLVAADDKPFANPRNAAAGSLRQKDPKVTATRPLHMVVHGIGAHEGLTIDRLSQAYELLHSWGLPTAQHNKVVDSLAGVREFIAYFGEHRHSVEHEIDGVVVKL
;
A
#
# COMPACT_ATOMS: atom_id res chain seq x y z
N GLU A 1 13.88 10.48 6.89
CA GLU A 1 13.95 10.89 8.33
C GLU A 1 14.20 9.76 9.32
N LEU A 2 13.47 8.63 9.26
CA LEU A 2 13.59 7.55 10.25
C LEU A 2 15.03 7.05 10.45
N ASN A 3 15.73 6.72 9.36
CA ASN A 3 17.14 6.27 9.45
C ASN A 3 18.06 7.34 10.05
N ALA A 4 17.84 8.62 9.75
CA ALA A 4 18.64 9.70 10.34
C ALA A 4 18.45 9.78 11.87
N ARG A 5 17.23 9.59 12.36
CA ARG A 5 16.94 9.53 13.81
C ARG A 5 17.58 8.31 14.48
N LEU A 6 17.61 7.15 13.80
CA LEU A 6 18.26 5.94 14.30
C LEU A 6 19.77 6.14 14.42
N VAL A 7 20.41 6.65 13.36
CA VAL A 7 21.86 6.92 13.38
C VAL A 7 22.24 7.94 14.45
N ALA A 8 21.43 9.00 14.63
CA ALA A 8 21.66 9.99 15.70
C ALA A 8 21.53 9.40 17.11
N ALA A 9 20.82 8.28 17.27
CA ALA A 9 20.68 7.53 18.50
C ALA A 9 21.67 6.34 18.62
N ASP A 10 22.65 6.26 17.71
CA ASP A 10 23.62 5.14 17.59
C ASP A 10 22.98 3.76 17.31
N ASP A 11 21.76 3.77 16.75
CA ASP A 11 21.04 2.58 16.31
C ASP A 11 21.34 2.23 14.85
N LYS A 12 21.20 0.94 14.52
CA LYS A 12 21.39 0.44 13.15
C LYS A 12 20.27 0.93 12.21
N PRO A 13 20.58 1.61 11.10
CA PRO A 13 19.57 2.03 10.13
C PRO A 13 18.99 0.83 9.35
N PHE A 14 17.78 1.00 8.82
CA PHE A 14 17.16 0.00 7.94
C PHE A 14 17.73 0.08 6.53
N ALA A 15 17.85 -1.09 5.88
CA ALA A 15 18.41 -1.19 4.52
C ALA A 15 17.50 -0.64 3.41
N ASN A 16 16.17 -0.70 3.59
CA ASN A 16 15.19 -0.22 2.61
C ASN A 16 13.85 0.10 3.29
N PRO A 17 12.92 0.81 2.62
CA PRO A 17 11.62 1.17 3.18
C PRO A 17 10.77 -0.04 3.59
N ARG A 18 10.83 -1.16 2.84
CA ARG A 18 10.12 -2.41 3.19
C ARG A 18 10.52 -2.93 4.58
N ASN A 19 11.83 -3.02 4.85
CA ASN A 19 12.35 -3.48 6.13
C ASN A 19 12.05 -2.47 7.24
N ALA A 20 12.12 -1.17 6.93
CA ALA A 20 11.74 -0.12 7.87
C ALA A 20 10.28 -0.23 8.29
N ALA A 21 9.36 -0.45 7.36
CA ALA A 21 7.94 -0.61 7.65
C ALA A 21 7.66 -1.89 8.45
N ALA A 22 8.21 -3.03 8.03
CA ALA A 22 8.03 -4.31 8.71
C ALA A 22 8.59 -4.29 10.14
N GLY A 23 9.80 -3.74 10.33
CA GLY A 23 10.42 -3.57 11.64
C GLY A 23 9.65 -2.60 12.53
N SER A 24 9.15 -1.50 11.96
CA SER A 24 8.34 -0.50 12.68
C SER A 24 7.00 -1.06 13.16
N LEU A 25 6.36 -1.95 12.38
CA LEU A 25 5.09 -2.58 12.73
C LEU A 25 5.27 -3.67 13.81
N ARG A 26 6.36 -4.45 13.74
CA ARG A 26 6.59 -5.62 14.61
C ARG A 26 7.35 -5.28 15.90
N GLN A 27 6.98 -4.19 16.55
CA GLN A 27 7.56 -3.79 17.84
C GLN A 27 6.82 -4.47 19.00
N LYS A 28 7.57 -4.85 20.04
CA LYS A 28 6.97 -5.42 21.26
C LYS A 28 6.18 -4.37 22.04
N ASP A 29 6.68 -3.13 22.08
CA ASP A 29 5.98 -1.99 22.65
C ASP A 29 5.29 -1.20 21.52
N PRO A 30 3.95 -1.14 21.49
CA PRO A 30 3.20 -0.42 20.44
C PRO A 30 3.46 1.10 20.47
N LYS A 31 3.92 1.67 21.59
CA LYS A 31 4.30 3.09 21.65
C LYS A 31 5.45 3.41 20.71
N VAL A 32 6.36 2.46 20.48
CA VAL A 32 7.44 2.63 19.50
C VAL A 32 6.86 2.73 18.11
N THR A 33 5.93 1.85 17.74
CA THR A 33 5.25 1.89 16.44
C THR A 33 4.50 3.20 16.24
N ALA A 34 3.84 3.72 17.27
CA ALA A 34 3.09 4.98 17.21
C ALA A 34 3.97 6.21 16.86
N THR A 35 5.28 6.15 17.12
CA THR A 35 6.23 7.22 16.73
C THR A 35 6.71 7.12 15.27
N ARG A 36 6.38 6.03 14.57
CA ARG A 36 6.83 5.78 13.20
C ARG A 36 5.74 6.25 12.22
N PRO A 37 6.09 6.98 11.15
CA PRO A 37 5.11 7.47 10.17
C PRO A 37 4.71 6.34 9.20
N LEU A 38 4.03 5.32 9.73
CA LEU A 38 3.51 4.22 8.92
C LEU A 38 2.22 4.65 8.22
N HIS A 39 2.12 4.27 6.94
CA HIS A 39 0.91 4.42 6.14
C HIS A 39 0.40 3.05 5.72
N MET A 40 -0.89 2.96 5.44
CA MET A 40 -1.57 1.72 5.04
C MET A 40 -2.37 1.97 3.78
N VAL A 41 -2.39 0.98 2.89
CA VAL A 41 -3.31 0.92 1.75
C VAL A 41 -4.00 -0.44 1.77
N VAL A 42 -5.33 -0.42 1.85
CA VAL A 42 -6.16 -1.63 1.80
C VAL A 42 -6.40 -2.00 0.35
N HIS A 43 -6.14 -3.27 0.02
CA HIS A 43 -6.20 -3.78 -1.36
C HIS A 43 -7.00 -5.08 -1.49
N GLY A 44 -7.88 -5.39 -0.54
CA GLY A 44 -8.76 -6.55 -0.63
C GLY A 44 -9.52 -6.80 0.66
N ILE A 45 -10.47 -7.73 0.58
CA ILE A 45 -11.23 -8.24 1.71
C ILE A 45 -10.94 -9.74 1.82
N GLY A 46 -10.69 -10.20 3.05
CA GLY A 46 -10.56 -11.63 3.35
C GLY A 46 -11.93 -12.27 3.56
N ALA A 47 -12.11 -12.91 4.72
CA ALA A 47 -13.42 -13.40 5.13
C ALA A 47 -14.39 -12.23 5.42
N HIS A 48 -15.64 -12.37 5.00
CA HIS A 48 -16.70 -11.42 5.29
C HIS A 48 -18.04 -12.14 5.49
N GLU A 49 -18.94 -11.52 6.25
CA GLU A 49 -20.30 -12.00 6.49
C GLU A 49 -21.28 -10.86 6.19
N GLY A 50 -22.44 -11.19 5.61
CA GLY A 50 -23.48 -10.19 5.30
C GLY A 50 -23.13 -9.20 4.18
N LEU A 51 -22.09 -9.48 3.40
CA LEU A 51 -21.64 -8.66 2.28
C LEU A 51 -21.80 -9.44 0.98
N THR A 52 -22.44 -8.84 -0.02
CA THR A 52 -22.47 -9.36 -1.39
C THR A 52 -21.66 -8.41 -2.27
N ILE A 53 -20.55 -8.90 -2.81
CA ILE A 53 -19.67 -8.14 -3.71
C ILE A 53 -19.49 -8.95 -4.99
N ASP A 54 -19.89 -8.37 -6.12
CA ASP A 54 -19.69 -9.00 -7.43
C ASP A 54 -18.36 -8.60 -8.06
N ARG A 55 -17.87 -7.40 -7.75
CA ARG A 55 -16.63 -6.83 -8.32
C ARG A 55 -15.76 -6.22 -7.25
N LEU A 56 -14.45 -6.45 -7.35
CA LEU A 56 -13.50 -5.87 -6.39
C LEU A 56 -13.49 -4.33 -6.42
N SER A 57 -13.85 -3.69 -7.54
CA SER A 57 -14.01 -2.24 -7.60
C SER A 57 -15.09 -1.73 -6.64
N GLN A 58 -16.22 -2.45 -6.53
CA GLN A 58 -17.28 -2.15 -5.56
C GLN A 58 -16.77 -2.33 -4.12
N ALA A 59 -15.93 -3.35 -3.88
CA ALA A 59 -15.30 -3.54 -2.58
C ALA A 59 -14.43 -2.34 -2.19
N TYR A 60 -13.66 -1.79 -3.13
CA TYR A 60 -12.83 -0.62 -2.86
C TYR A 60 -13.66 0.64 -2.60
N GLU A 61 -14.73 0.86 -3.36
CA GLU A 61 -15.68 1.96 -3.10
C GLU A 61 -16.27 1.85 -1.68
N LEU A 62 -16.65 0.64 -1.28
CA LEU A 62 -17.20 0.39 0.04
C LEU A 62 -16.18 0.61 1.16
N LEU A 63 -14.98 0.04 1.03
CA LEU A 63 -13.88 0.23 1.99
C LEU A 63 -13.54 1.72 2.13
N HIS A 64 -13.51 2.46 1.02
CA HIS A 64 -13.32 3.90 1.02
C HIS A 64 -14.44 4.62 1.78
N SER A 65 -15.71 4.23 1.55
CA SER A 65 -16.86 4.80 2.27
C SER A 65 -16.82 4.55 3.79
N TRP A 66 -16.13 3.51 4.25
CA TRP A 66 -15.89 3.22 5.67
C TRP A 66 -14.70 4.00 6.26
N GLY A 67 -14.05 4.84 5.46
CA GLY A 67 -12.88 5.62 5.87
C GLY A 67 -11.56 4.84 5.83
N LEU A 68 -11.53 3.65 5.20
CA LEU A 68 -10.30 2.91 5.03
C LEU A 68 -9.46 3.50 3.88
N PRO A 69 -8.13 3.57 4.04
CA PRO A 69 -7.26 4.12 3.00
C PRO A 69 -7.13 3.12 1.84
N THR A 70 -7.75 3.41 0.70
CA THR A 70 -7.65 2.61 -0.53
C THR A 70 -6.64 3.22 -1.50
N ALA A 71 -6.18 2.43 -2.48
CA ALA A 71 -5.26 2.92 -3.51
C ALA A 71 -5.89 4.05 -4.33
N GLN A 72 -5.17 5.16 -4.52
CA GLN A 72 -5.63 6.32 -5.30
C GLN A 72 -5.62 6.07 -6.82
N HIS A 73 -4.81 5.13 -7.27
CA HIS A 73 -4.50 4.93 -8.68
C HIS A 73 -5.07 3.62 -9.24
N ASN A 74 -6.13 3.06 -8.68
CA ASN A 74 -6.74 1.85 -9.26
C ASN A 74 -7.56 2.18 -10.53
N LYS A 75 -7.70 1.21 -11.45
CA LYS A 75 -8.50 1.37 -12.66
C LYS A 75 -9.13 0.04 -13.07
N VAL A 76 -10.42 0.07 -13.39
CA VAL A 76 -11.11 -1.03 -14.07
C VAL A 76 -10.89 -0.88 -15.56
N VAL A 77 -10.49 -1.97 -16.22
CA VAL A 77 -10.27 -2.01 -17.67
C VAL A 77 -10.92 -3.26 -18.24
N ASP A 78 -11.54 -3.14 -19.41
CA ASP A 78 -12.35 -4.22 -20.00
C ASP A 78 -11.55 -5.10 -21.00
N SER A 79 -10.24 -4.91 -21.08
CA SER A 79 -9.40 -5.64 -22.04
C SER A 79 -7.95 -5.78 -21.60
N LEU A 80 -7.28 -6.78 -22.16
CA LEU A 80 -5.83 -6.96 -21.99
C LEU A 80 -5.03 -5.78 -22.54
N ALA A 81 -5.54 -5.08 -23.57
CA ALA A 81 -4.92 -3.87 -24.08
C ALA A 81 -4.90 -2.78 -23.00
N GLY A 82 -6.05 -2.54 -22.34
CA GLY A 82 -6.14 -1.60 -21.21
C GLY A 82 -5.24 -1.97 -20.03
N VAL A 83 -5.07 -3.28 -19.74
CA VAL A 83 -4.10 -3.75 -18.74
C VAL A 83 -2.67 -3.38 -19.13
N ARG A 84 -2.29 -3.60 -20.39
CA ARG A 84 -0.92 -3.29 -20.89
C ARG A 84 -0.65 -1.79 -20.87
N GLU A 85 -1.62 -0.97 -21.25
CA GLU A 85 -1.52 0.50 -21.17
C GLU A 85 -1.27 0.97 -19.74
N PHE A 86 -2.02 0.42 -18.78
CA PHE A 86 -1.85 0.76 -17.37
C PHE A 86 -0.47 0.34 -16.83
N ILE A 87 0.01 -0.85 -17.20
CA ILE A 87 1.37 -1.32 -16.84
C ILE A 87 2.44 -0.40 -17.44
N ALA A 88 2.32 -0.05 -18.73
CA ALA A 88 3.28 0.82 -19.40
C ALA A 88 3.33 2.21 -18.73
N TYR A 89 2.16 2.79 -18.46
CA TYR A 89 2.06 4.09 -17.80
C TYR A 89 2.77 4.09 -16.44
N PHE A 90 2.45 3.15 -15.54
CA PHE A 90 3.10 3.10 -14.23
C PHE A 90 4.54 2.61 -14.28
N GLY A 91 4.96 1.89 -15.33
CA GLY A 91 6.37 1.58 -15.57
C GLY A 91 7.20 2.85 -15.78
N GLU A 92 6.68 3.80 -16.56
CA GLU A 92 7.32 5.10 -16.82
C GLU A 92 7.17 6.08 -15.64
N HIS A 93 6.02 6.06 -14.97
CA HIS A 93 5.64 7.03 -13.93
C HIS A 93 5.80 6.50 -12.51
N ARG A 94 6.46 5.36 -12.29
CA ARG A 94 6.62 4.76 -10.94
C ARG A 94 7.21 5.69 -9.89
N HIS A 95 8.02 6.67 -10.31
CA HIS A 95 8.69 7.62 -9.42
C HIS A 95 7.78 8.80 -9.01
N SER A 96 6.60 8.95 -9.62
CA SER A 96 5.63 9.99 -9.27
C SER A 96 4.57 9.53 -8.26
N VAL A 97 4.63 8.27 -7.81
CA VAL A 97 3.71 7.72 -6.81
C VAL A 97 4.23 8.03 -5.40
N GLU A 98 3.33 8.21 -4.43
CA GLU A 98 3.64 8.66 -3.06
C GLU A 98 4.52 7.69 -2.26
N HIS A 99 4.62 6.44 -2.73
CA HIS A 99 5.39 5.38 -2.12
C HIS A 99 6.06 4.51 -3.18
N GLU A 100 7.07 3.75 -2.78
CA GLU A 100 7.74 2.80 -3.67
C GLU A 100 6.76 1.74 -4.17
N ILE A 101 6.69 1.58 -5.49
CA ILE A 101 5.98 0.49 -6.16
C ILE A 101 6.97 -0.42 -6.86
N ASP A 102 6.72 -1.72 -6.82
CA ASP A 102 7.53 -2.76 -7.49
C ASP A 102 6.83 -3.38 -8.71
N GLY A 103 5.57 -3.02 -8.96
CA GLY A 103 4.80 -3.46 -10.11
C GLY A 103 3.32 -3.07 -10.04
N VAL A 104 2.53 -3.69 -10.92
CA VAL A 104 1.07 -3.55 -11.00
C VAL A 104 0.43 -4.91 -10.72
N VAL A 105 -0.65 -4.92 -9.94
CA VAL A 105 -1.45 -6.13 -9.67
C VAL A 105 -2.68 -6.12 -10.57
N VAL A 106 -2.82 -7.14 -11.42
CA VAL A 106 -4.01 -7.37 -12.25
C VAL A 106 -4.94 -8.34 -11.53
N LYS A 107 -6.22 -7.98 -11.42
CA LYS A 107 -7.25 -8.77 -10.75
C LYS A 107 -8.45 -8.89 -11.69
N LEU A 108 -9.09 -10.07 -11.70
CA LEU A 108 -10.27 -10.37 -12.51
C LEU A 108 -11.52 -9.69 -11.94
#